data_AF-A2DZP5-F1
#
_entry.id   AF-A2DZP5-F1
#
_cell.length_a   1.000
_cell.length_b   1.000
_cell.length_c   1.000
_cell.angle_alpha   90.00
_cell.angle_beta   90.00
_cell.angle_gamma   90.00
#
_symmetry.space_group_name_H-M   'P 1'
#
loop_
_entity.id
_entity.type
_entity.pdbx_description
1 polymer ?
#
loop_
_entity_poly.entity_id
_entity_poly.type
_entity_poly.pdbx_seq_one_letter_code
_entity_poly.pdbx_strand_id
1 'polypeptide(L)'
;MSSLIDFFDTFEFTEQDGVRIVELTEAEYDLSGLEFKINSPCRVISKCNSNVHLGRIVIAECDTEWDGLSVEGSIVVRNAENFIVRNCTFTKGNTGSGGCIVITRANKSLIENCYIHDSQTCGIFVEASALAVIRNVKTNKINSQNVFITCYSKAEVTDCEFTETNDTALCCIFESAIQLTNTTIKDSKGFGLNLNNACFSINNLKLINTTQNGINIYQCEQPAVIQNSYFQNTGSSSISIINQFVPIKIINNVFEDIHGNAIIMTEESVGYIANNITKKIEFPAVAVLQKSSAMITENDISGCSRAAICARYAQTVEIFKNKIDGAEDTGISVSDSTDVRIHDNIIMNCLIAGVESYNESQVTVKDNEFDHPGKYCFMCYAGAFLNASNNKIKHPDESMILVSTHGSGDFVENTCTECDVQYTGETTGVIFMNSNSNYENITNDEKRSNDKIKFIPPYQDPCQGMCLKCRKKPRTRFLVPCGHKIFCDECGQEAVKNGESCPLCRFPIASFTCSYTSTWDDDSNLCSICAENEADVVILPCGHTGLCSKCVQNWFSENNTCPICRKEESFMKKIHSNF
;
A
#
# COMPACT_ATOMS: atom_id res chain seq x y z
N MET A 1 8.96 43.41 -12.10
CA MET A 1 9.28 42.69 -13.34
C MET A 1 10.64 43.18 -13.79
N SER A 2 11.72 42.45 -13.51
CA SER A 2 12.99 42.73 -14.20
C SER A 2 12.77 42.38 -15.68
N SER A 3 13.17 43.29 -16.57
CA SER A 3 13.25 42.97 -18.00
C SER A 3 14.33 41.92 -18.19
N LEU A 4 13.97 40.76 -18.76
CA LEU A 4 14.96 39.75 -19.15
C LEU A 4 15.95 40.37 -20.14
N ILE A 5 17.24 40.12 -19.93
CA ILE A 5 18.33 40.56 -20.80
C ILE A 5 18.43 39.61 -21.99
N ASP A 6 18.63 40.10 -23.21
CA ASP A 6 18.90 39.21 -24.33
C ASP A 6 20.26 38.51 -24.11
N PHE A 7 20.27 37.19 -24.14
CA PHE A 7 21.49 36.39 -23.91
C PHE A 7 22.61 36.77 -24.89
N PHE A 8 22.25 37.11 -26.12
CA PHE A 8 23.21 37.43 -27.18
C PHE A 8 23.73 38.88 -27.13
N ASP A 9 23.17 39.73 -26.26
CA ASP A 9 23.76 41.04 -25.95
C ASP A 9 24.94 40.90 -24.97
N THR A 10 25.07 39.73 -24.31
CA THR A 10 26.09 39.47 -23.28
C THR A 10 27.19 38.53 -23.74
N PHE A 11 26.85 37.52 -24.55
CA PHE A 11 27.80 36.51 -25.00
C PHE A 11 28.10 36.65 -26.50
N GLU A 12 29.38 36.60 -26.84
CA GLU A 12 29.81 36.49 -28.24
C GLU A 12 29.39 35.14 -28.83
N PHE A 13 29.02 35.15 -30.10
CA PHE A 13 28.60 33.95 -30.82
C PHE A 13 29.06 33.98 -32.28
N THR A 14 29.16 32.79 -32.87
CA THR A 14 29.23 32.58 -34.31
C THR A 14 27.90 32.04 -34.80
N GLU A 15 27.61 32.13 -36.11
CA GLU A 15 26.38 31.59 -36.67
C GLU A 15 26.71 30.55 -37.74
N GLN A 16 26.13 29.35 -37.60
CA GLN A 16 26.28 28.25 -38.54
C GLN A 16 24.91 27.62 -38.80
N ASP A 17 24.51 27.55 -40.07
CA ASP A 17 23.23 26.95 -40.51
C ASP A 17 22.00 27.49 -39.76
N GLY A 18 22.00 28.78 -39.42
CA GLY A 18 20.91 29.44 -38.68
C GLY A 18 20.90 29.17 -37.17
N VAL A 19 21.96 28.55 -36.64
CA VAL A 19 22.15 28.26 -35.22
C VAL A 19 23.30 29.09 -34.68
N ARG A 20 23.06 29.82 -33.59
CA ARG A 20 24.10 30.61 -32.91
C ARG A 20 24.93 29.71 -32.00
N ILE A 21 26.24 29.72 -32.13
CA ILE A 21 27.18 28.94 -31.33
C ILE A 21 27.91 29.87 -30.38
N VAL A 22 27.66 29.69 -29.08
CA VAL A 22 28.33 30.38 -27.98
C VAL A 22 29.34 29.44 -27.37
N GLU A 23 30.63 29.82 -27.42
CA GLU A 23 31.71 29.05 -26.79
C GLU A 23 32.16 29.76 -25.51
N LEU A 24 31.96 29.12 -24.36
CA LEU A 24 32.43 29.61 -23.07
C LEU A 24 33.88 29.16 -22.86
N THR A 25 34.78 30.13 -22.75
CA THR A 25 36.24 29.92 -22.63
C THR A 25 36.79 30.28 -21.26
N GLU A 26 36.06 31.05 -20.47
CA GLU A 26 36.45 31.42 -19.11
C GLU A 26 35.94 30.40 -18.10
N ALA A 27 36.69 30.21 -17.01
CA ALA A 27 36.31 29.27 -15.95
C ALA A 27 35.05 29.73 -15.20
N GLU A 28 34.85 31.03 -15.05
CA GLU A 28 33.76 31.61 -14.26
C GLU A 28 33.08 32.77 -15.00
N TYR A 29 31.75 32.81 -14.95
CA TYR A 29 30.92 33.91 -15.41
C TYR A 29 29.98 34.34 -14.28
N ASP A 30 30.35 35.41 -13.55
CA ASP A 30 29.50 35.98 -12.51
C ASP A 30 28.46 36.94 -13.09
N LEU A 31 27.25 36.43 -13.28
CA LEU A 31 26.06 37.14 -13.75
C LEU A 31 24.95 37.09 -12.69
N SER A 32 25.37 37.03 -11.41
CA SER A 32 24.48 36.79 -10.27
C SER A 32 23.33 37.78 -10.23
N GLY A 33 22.10 37.26 -10.12
CA GLY A 33 20.87 38.05 -10.10
C GLY A 33 20.38 38.54 -11.47
N LEU A 34 21.16 38.36 -12.55
CA LEU A 34 20.69 38.63 -13.90
C LEU A 34 19.79 37.50 -14.41
N GLU A 35 18.77 37.87 -15.18
CA GLU A 35 17.88 36.91 -15.85
C GLU A 35 17.94 37.13 -17.36
N PHE A 36 18.10 36.04 -18.11
CA PHE A 36 18.31 36.08 -19.55
C PHE A 36 17.10 35.56 -20.32
N LYS A 37 16.95 36.00 -21.56
CA LYS A 37 16.02 35.45 -22.55
C LYS A 37 16.81 34.95 -23.77
N ILE A 38 16.41 33.78 -24.27
CA ILE A 38 16.83 33.24 -25.57
C ILE A 38 15.58 33.04 -26.42
N ASN A 39 15.59 33.57 -27.65
CA ASN A 39 14.49 33.50 -28.61
C ASN A 39 14.93 33.06 -30.01
N SER A 40 16.18 32.63 -30.15
CA SER A 40 16.80 32.22 -31.41
C SER A 40 17.56 30.91 -31.17
N PRO A 41 17.55 29.96 -32.12
CA PRO A 41 18.22 28.68 -31.94
C PRO A 41 19.70 28.85 -31.60
N CYS A 42 20.19 28.11 -30.59
CA CYS A 42 21.59 28.20 -30.20
C CYS A 42 22.17 26.93 -29.59
N ARG A 43 23.50 26.89 -29.57
CA ARG A 43 24.31 25.89 -28.88
C ARG A 43 25.26 26.62 -27.95
N VAL A 44 25.21 26.30 -26.67
CA VAL A 44 26.09 26.85 -25.64
C VAL A 44 27.02 25.73 -25.18
N ILE A 45 28.30 25.87 -25.48
CA ILE A 45 29.31 24.84 -25.22
C ILE A 45 30.40 25.48 -24.37
N SER A 46 30.79 24.83 -23.28
CA SER A 46 32.00 25.25 -22.57
C SER A 46 33.21 24.40 -22.95
N LYS A 47 34.35 25.05 -23.17
CA LYS A 47 35.64 24.38 -23.41
C LYS A 47 36.36 23.99 -22.12
N CYS A 48 35.89 24.46 -20.96
CA CYS A 48 36.60 24.35 -19.69
C CYS A 48 35.69 24.06 -18.48
N ASN A 49 34.47 23.56 -18.70
CA ASN A 49 33.46 23.41 -17.65
C ASN A 49 33.18 24.69 -16.88
N SER A 50 32.93 25.76 -17.65
CA SER A 50 32.61 27.10 -17.17
C SER A 50 31.47 27.05 -16.16
N ASN A 51 31.64 27.77 -15.07
CA ASN A 51 30.65 27.94 -14.03
C ASN A 51 29.97 29.29 -14.20
N VAL A 52 28.65 29.25 -14.42
CA VAL A 52 27.83 30.41 -14.77
C VAL A 52 26.85 30.68 -13.63
N HIS A 53 27.04 31.80 -12.94
CA HIS A 53 26.17 32.23 -11.84
C HIS A 53 25.12 33.18 -12.36
N LEU A 54 23.84 32.84 -12.27
CA LEU A 54 22.75 33.67 -12.77
C LEU A 54 21.45 33.45 -12.03
N GLY A 55 20.48 34.34 -12.24
CA GLY A 55 19.11 34.13 -11.75
C GLY A 55 18.44 33.00 -12.52
N ARG A 56 18.17 33.20 -13.81
CA ARG A 56 17.65 32.16 -14.71
C ARG A 56 17.87 32.51 -16.18
N ILE A 57 17.80 31.51 -17.03
CA ILE A 57 17.70 31.65 -18.49
C ILE A 57 16.31 31.20 -18.91
N VAL A 58 15.59 32.04 -19.65
CA VAL A 58 14.27 31.73 -20.21
C VAL A 58 14.40 31.53 -21.72
N ILE A 59 14.29 30.30 -22.17
CA ILE A 59 14.26 29.92 -23.59
C ILE A 59 12.80 29.94 -24.04
N ALA A 60 12.49 30.73 -25.06
CA ALA A 60 11.15 30.87 -25.60
C ALA A 60 11.13 30.57 -27.10
N GLU A 61 10.33 29.59 -27.51
CA GLU A 61 9.98 29.31 -28.91
C GLU A 61 11.20 29.05 -29.81
N CYS A 62 12.25 28.43 -29.27
CA CYS A 62 13.45 28.07 -30.03
C CYS A 62 14.15 26.85 -29.46
N ASP A 63 14.95 26.22 -30.30
CA ASP A 63 15.70 25.01 -29.96
C ASP A 63 17.07 25.37 -29.39
N THR A 64 17.48 24.69 -28.32
CA THR A 64 18.80 24.95 -27.72
C THR A 64 19.52 23.67 -27.29
N GLU A 65 20.85 23.70 -27.37
CA GLU A 65 21.74 22.67 -26.85
C GLU A 65 22.73 23.28 -25.86
N TRP A 66 22.95 22.59 -24.74
CA TRP A 66 23.85 23.00 -23.66
C TRP A 66 24.80 21.85 -23.36
N ASP A 67 26.11 22.08 -23.43
CA ASP A 67 27.10 21.02 -23.24
C ASP A 67 28.28 21.46 -22.36
N GLY A 68 28.51 20.68 -21.31
CA GLY A 68 29.76 20.70 -20.55
C GLY A 68 29.95 21.93 -19.67
N LEU A 69 28.89 22.48 -19.05
CA LEU A 69 28.98 23.66 -18.19
C LEU A 69 28.30 23.45 -16.83
N SER A 70 28.63 24.29 -15.86
CA SER A 70 27.98 24.36 -14.56
C SER A 70 27.12 25.62 -14.45
N VAL A 71 25.89 25.47 -13.97
CA VAL A 71 24.92 26.57 -13.83
C VAL A 71 24.51 26.66 -12.37
N GLU A 72 24.88 27.76 -11.71
CA GLU A 72 24.24 28.19 -10.47
C GLU A 72 23.02 29.04 -10.85
N GLY A 73 21.83 28.44 -10.77
CA GLY A 73 20.57 29.05 -11.20
C GLY A 73 19.65 28.07 -11.94
N SER A 74 18.80 28.60 -12.83
CA SER A 74 17.80 27.81 -13.56
C SER A 74 17.84 28.01 -15.06
N ILE A 75 17.50 26.95 -15.81
CA ILE A 75 17.10 27.03 -17.22
C ILE A 75 15.60 26.70 -17.31
N VAL A 76 14.83 27.59 -17.93
CA VAL A 76 13.40 27.46 -18.13
C VAL A 76 13.11 27.47 -19.62
N VAL A 77 12.67 26.34 -20.17
CA VAL A 77 12.30 26.22 -21.58
C VAL A 77 10.79 26.26 -21.77
N ARG A 78 10.34 27.02 -22.78
CA ARG A 78 8.93 27.20 -23.13
C ARG A 78 8.72 27.04 -24.63
N ASN A 79 7.82 26.12 -25.01
CA ASN A 79 7.40 25.91 -26.41
C ASN A 79 8.57 25.60 -27.37
N ALA A 80 9.56 24.82 -26.93
CA ALA A 80 10.66 24.38 -27.80
C ALA A 80 10.34 23.04 -28.48
N GLU A 81 10.79 22.85 -29.71
CA GLU A 81 10.70 21.53 -30.35
C GLU A 81 11.78 20.62 -29.77
N ASN A 82 13.03 21.11 -29.68
CA ASN A 82 14.18 20.39 -29.15
C ASN A 82 14.89 21.19 -28.04
N PHE A 83 15.09 20.57 -26.90
CA PHE A 83 15.86 21.13 -25.79
C PHE A 83 16.84 20.07 -25.27
N ILE A 84 18.14 20.33 -25.37
CA ILE A 84 19.17 19.35 -25.06
C ILE A 84 20.12 19.92 -24.03
N VAL A 85 20.35 19.17 -22.95
CA VAL A 85 21.33 19.48 -21.92
C VAL A 85 22.18 18.25 -21.66
N ARG A 86 23.50 18.37 -21.83
CA ARG A 86 24.45 17.28 -21.65
C ARG A 86 25.64 17.66 -20.79
N ASN A 87 26.12 16.71 -20.01
CA ASN A 87 27.38 16.85 -19.26
C ASN A 87 27.41 18.12 -18.38
N CYS A 88 26.25 18.55 -17.90
CA CYS A 88 26.10 19.80 -17.17
C CYS A 88 25.92 19.55 -15.66
N THR A 89 26.34 20.52 -14.85
CA THR A 89 26.05 20.54 -13.42
C THR A 89 25.09 21.69 -13.10
N PHE A 90 24.10 21.46 -12.23
CA PHE A 90 23.16 22.50 -11.78
C PHE A 90 23.16 22.59 -10.27
N THR A 91 23.22 23.81 -9.74
CA THR A 91 23.09 24.07 -8.30
C THR A 91 22.17 25.26 -8.03
N LYS A 92 21.64 25.32 -6.80
CA LYS A 92 20.85 26.46 -6.27
C LYS A 92 19.81 26.99 -7.28
N GLY A 93 18.93 26.11 -7.74
CA GLY A 93 17.87 26.47 -8.66
C GLY A 93 17.05 27.67 -8.16
N ASN A 94 16.66 28.53 -9.09
CA ASN A 94 15.91 29.75 -8.82
C ASN A 94 14.52 29.42 -8.25
N THR A 95 14.24 29.88 -7.03
CA THR A 95 12.97 29.64 -6.33
C THR A 95 11.75 30.20 -7.04
N GLY A 96 11.92 31.26 -7.84
CA GLY A 96 10.87 31.83 -8.69
C GLY A 96 10.59 31.04 -9.97
N SER A 97 11.40 30.02 -10.29
CA SER A 97 11.26 29.19 -11.50
C SER A 97 10.66 27.81 -11.22
N GLY A 98 10.76 27.31 -9.99
CA GLY A 98 10.22 26.02 -9.57
C GLY A 98 11.20 24.84 -9.66
N GLY A 99 12.26 24.93 -10.47
CA GLY A 99 13.32 23.91 -10.56
C GLY A 99 14.63 24.41 -11.18
N CYS A 100 15.68 23.59 -11.13
CA CYS A 100 16.95 23.86 -11.84
C CYS A 100 16.77 23.78 -13.36
N ILE A 101 16.08 22.75 -13.83
CA ILE A 101 15.68 22.61 -15.23
C ILE A 101 14.16 22.55 -15.26
N VAL A 102 13.52 23.49 -15.95
CA VAL A 102 12.05 23.56 -16.06
C VAL A 102 11.66 23.45 -17.52
N ILE A 103 10.80 22.50 -17.84
CA ILE A 103 10.41 22.12 -19.19
C ILE A 103 8.90 22.30 -19.32
N THR A 104 8.51 23.33 -20.05
CA THR A 104 7.10 23.68 -20.25
C THR A 104 6.74 23.59 -21.74
N ARG A 105 5.78 22.73 -22.10
CA ARG A 105 5.31 22.57 -23.50
C ARG A 105 6.42 22.31 -24.52
N ALA A 106 7.45 21.54 -24.15
CA ALA A 106 8.52 21.16 -25.07
C ALA A 106 8.35 19.72 -25.57
N ASN A 107 8.60 19.48 -26.86
CA ASN A 107 8.25 18.20 -27.51
C ASN A 107 9.37 17.14 -27.46
N LYS A 108 10.64 17.54 -27.44
CA LYS A 108 11.80 16.64 -27.40
C LYS A 108 12.88 17.20 -26.49
N SER A 109 12.70 17.01 -25.18
CA SER A 109 13.71 17.41 -24.21
C SER A 109 14.61 16.23 -23.85
N LEU A 110 15.93 16.41 -23.89
CA LEU A 110 16.92 15.43 -23.46
C LEU A 110 17.82 16.04 -22.39
N ILE A 111 17.88 15.37 -21.23
CA ILE A 111 18.78 15.70 -20.13
C ILE A 111 19.64 14.47 -19.90
N GLU A 112 20.94 14.58 -20.18
CA GLU A 112 21.83 13.42 -20.24
C GLU A 112 23.16 13.69 -19.56
N ASN A 113 23.63 12.75 -18.73
CA ASN A 113 24.91 12.85 -18.02
C ASN A 113 25.03 14.11 -17.15
N CYS A 114 23.92 14.54 -16.52
CA CYS A 114 23.89 15.75 -15.70
C CYS A 114 23.96 15.44 -14.20
N TYR A 115 24.48 16.37 -13.41
CA TYR A 115 24.48 16.31 -11.96
C TYR A 115 23.77 17.54 -11.38
N ILE A 116 22.72 17.33 -10.58
CA ILE A 116 21.94 18.42 -9.97
C ILE A 116 22.06 18.31 -8.46
N HIS A 117 22.58 19.32 -7.77
CA HIS A 117 22.77 19.21 -6.33
C HIS A 117 22.62 20.53 -5.57
N ASP A 118 22.45 20.40 -4.25
CA ASP A 118 22.34 21.53 -3.32
C ASP A 118 21.31 22.57 -3.79
N SER A 119 20.11 22.11 -4.14
CA SER A 119 19.02 22.95 -4.64
C SER A 119 17.84 22.99 -3.66
N GLN A 120 17.30 24.21 -3.47
CA GLN A 120 16.09 24.42 -2.69
C GLN A 120 14.81 24.10 -3.48
N THR A 121 14.92 24.01 -4.81
CA THR A 121 13.82 23.75 -5.74
C THR A 121 13.88 22.33 -6.29
N CYS A 122 12.94 21.99 -7.18
CA CYS A 122 12.97 20.72 -7.90
C CYS A 122 14.24 20.60 -8.76
N GLY A 123 14.76 19.38 -8.95
CA GLY A 123 15.86 19.15 -9.88
C GLY A 123 15.41 19.38 -11.33
N ILE A 124 14.51 18.52 -11.81
CA ILE A 124 13.92 18.59 -13.16
C ILE A 124 12.41 18.65 -13.05
N PHE A 125 11.82 19.76 -13.50
CA PHE A 125 10.39 19.98 -13.50
C PHE A 125 9.83 19.92 -14.93
N VAL A 126 8.96 18.94 -15.21
CA VAL A 126 8.36 18.67 -16.53
C VAL A 126 6.86 18.92 -16.44
N GLU A 127 6.37 19.92 -17.17
CA GLU A 127 4.98 20.37 -17.06
C GLU A 127 4.34 20.81 -18.38
N ALA A 128 3.00 20.91 -18.33
CA ALA A 128 2.17 21.41 -19.42
C ALA A 128 2.41 20.68 -20.75
N SER A 129 2.11 19.39 -20.79
CA SER A 129 2.23 18.53 -21.98
C SER A 129 3.65 18.43 -22.54
N ALA A 130 4.68 18.62 -21.70
CA ALA A 130 6.07 18.45 -22.11
C ALA A 130 6.47 16.98 -22.18
N LEU A 131 7.47 16.69 -23.02
CA LEU A 131 8.07 15.37 -23.17
C LEU A 131 9.58 15.45 -22.86
N ALA A 132 10.03 14.60 -21.94
CA ALA A 132 11.42 14.57 -21.49
C ALA A 132 12.01 13.15 -21.51
N VAL A 133 13.28 13.05 -21.89
CA VAL A 133 14.14 11.88 -21.69
C VAL A 133 15.25 12.29 -20.73
N ILE A 134 15.32 11.61 -19.60
CA ILE A 134 16.24 11.88 -18.50
C ILE A 134 17.13 10.64 -18.34
N ARG A 135 18.39 10.75 -18.74
CA ARG A 135 19.31 9.60 -18.82
C ARG A 135 20.60 9.86 -18.07
N ASN A 136 21.05 8.89 -17.27
CA ASN A 136 22.32 9.00 -16.54
C ASN A 136 22.42 10.32 -15.74
N VAL A 137 21.31 10.71 -15.11
CA VAL A 137 21.24 11.91 -14.27
C VAL A 137 21.42 11.52 -12.82
N LYS A 138 22.25 12.31 -12.13
CA LYS A 138 22.42 12.20 -10.69
C LYS A 138 21.83 13.41 -9.99
N THR A 139 21.17 13.20 -8.86
CA THR A 139 20.77 14.29 -7.98
C THR A 139 21.21 14.05 -6.54
N ASN A 140 21.55 15.12 -5.83
CA ASN A 140 21.94 15.03 -4.42
C ASN A 140 21.52 16.27 -3.62
N LYS A 141 21.00 16.10 -2.40
CA LYS A 141 20.61 17.22 -1.51
C LYS A 141 19.59 18.15 -2.18
N ILE A 142 18.50 17.56 -2.63
CA ILE A 142 17.38 18.30 -3.22
C ILE A 142 16.31 18.51 -2.16
N ASN A 143 15.94 19.76 -1.90
CA ASN A 143 14.96 20.07 -0.86
C ASN A 143 13.51 19.74 -1.27
N SER A 144 13.22 19.71 -2.57
CA SER A 144 11.92 19.39 -3.16
C SER A 144 11.99 18.05 -3.92
N GLN A 145 11.35 17.88 -5.08
CA GLN A 145 11.45 16.65 -5.89
C GLN A 145 12.73 16.62 -6.74
N ASN A 146 13.33 15.45 -6.95
CA ASN A 146 14.40 15.31 -7.95
C ASN A 146 13.85 15.44 -9.37
N VAL A 147 12.71 14.79 -9.62
CA VAL A 147 11.95 14.89 -10.87
C VAL A 147 10.47 15.07 -10.53
N PHE A 148 9.84 16.09 -11.10
CA PHE A 148 8.40 16.33 -10.98
C PHE A 148 7.76 16.40 -12.36
N ILE A 149 6.77 15.55 -12.62
CA ILE A 149 6.07 15.42 -13.89
C ILE A 149 4.59 15.70 -13.65
N THR A 150 4.03 16.67 -14.37
CA THR A 150 2.65 17.11 -14.13
C THR A 150 1.97 17.65 -15.38
N CYS A 151 0.64 17.82 -15.30
CA CYS A 151 -0.18 18.44 -16.33
C CYS A 151 0.01 17.80 -17.71
N TYR A 152 -0.39 16.52 -17.86
CA TYR A 152 -0.35 15.78 -19.13
C TYR A 152 1.05 15.55 -19.72
N SER A 153 2.10 15.67 -18.90
CA SER A 153 3.48 15.56 -19.36
C SER A 153 3.98 14.13 -19.30
N LYS A 154 5.07 13.82 -20.01
CA LYS A 154 5.65 12.47 -20.04
C LYS A 154 7.15 12.52 -19.85
N ALA A 155 7.68 11.58 -19.07
CA ALA A 155 9.12 11.38 -18.96
C ALA A 155 9.54 9.90 -19.08
N GLU A 156 10.65 9.67 -19.77
CA GLU A 156 11.44 8.44 -19.66
C GLU A 156 12.64 8.74 -18.77
N VAL A 157 12.80 7.99 -17.69
CA VAL A 157 13.87 8.15 -16.70
C VAL A 157 14.67 6.85 -16.64
N THR A 158 15.92 6.90 -17.08
CA THR A 158 16.74 5.70 -17.30
C THR A 158 18.15 5.88 -16.75
N ASP A 159 18.66 4.86 -16.06
CA ASP A 159 20.03 4.82 -15.52
C ASP A 159 20.35 5.99 -14.56
N CYS A 160 19.38 6.40 -13.73
CA CYS A 160 19.51 7.58 -12.85
C CYS A 160 19.80 7.23 -11.37
N GLU A 161 20.35 8.18 -10.63
CA GLU A 161 20.62 8.05 -9.18
C GLU A 161 20.17 9.31 -8.43
N PHE A 162 19.22 9.17 -7.51
CA PHE A 162 18.66 10.27 -6.73
C PHE A 162 18.92 10.06 -5.24
N THR A 163 19.70 10.94 -4.61
CA THR A 163 20.10 10.82 -3.20
C THR A 163 19.75 12.04 -2.36
N GLU A 164 19.51 11.83 -1.06
CA GLU A 164 19.29 12.89 -0.06
C GLU A 164 18.19 13.89 -0.48
N THR A 165 16.94 13.43 -0.53
CA THR A 165 15.78 14.28 -0.87
C THR A 165 15.00 14.66 0.38
N ASN A 166 14.76 15.96 0.61
CA ASN A 166 14.01 16.43 1.79
C ASN A 166 12.47 16.37 1.62
N ASP A 167 12.00 15.99 0.45
CA ASP A 167 10.60 15.74 0.10
C ASP A 167 10.49 14.37 -0.61
N THR A 168 9.41 14.16 -1.35
CA THR A 168 9.20 13.03 -2.26
C THR A 168 10.23 13.03 -3.37
N ALA A 169 10.92 11.91 -3.62
CA ALA A 169 12.00 11.88 -4.60
C ALA A 169 11.53 12.06 -6.04
N LEU A 170 10.46 11.38 -6.44
CA LEU A 170 9.86 11.53 -7.77
C LEU A 170 8.34 11.64 -7.67
N CYS A 171 7.76 12.60 -8.39
CA CYS A 171 6.32 12.79 -8.43
C CYS A 171 5.81 12.80 -9.87
N CYS A 172 4.76 12.04 -10.17
CA CYS A 172 4.10 12.02 -11.47
C CYS A 172 2.59 12.10 -11.25
N ILE A 173 1.95 13.20 -11.69
CA ILE A 173 0.55 13.49 -11.38
C ILE A 173 -0.24 14.13 -12.54
N PHE A 174 -1.55 14.27 -12.40
CA PHE A 174 -2.45 14.99 -13.33
C PHE A 174 -2.34 14.50 -14.77
N GLU A 175 -2.75 13.25 -14.98
CA GLU A 175 -2.79 12.55 -16.27
C GLU A 175 -1.43 12.50 -16.99
N SER A 176 -0.35 12.55 -16.20
CA SER A 176 1.02 12.46 -16.69
C SER A 176 1.52 11.02 -16.77
N ALA A 177 2.62 10.80 -17.49
CA ALA A 177 3.20 9.47 -17.64
C ALA A 177 4.69 9.40 -17.28
N ILE A 178 5.09 8.28 -16.68
CA ILE A 178 6.50 7.98 -16.42
C ILE A 178 6.86 6.54 -16.80
N GLN A 179 7.98 6.39 -17.51
CA GLN A 179 8.68 5.12 -17.64
C GLN A 179 9.98 5.21 -16.85
N LEU A 180 10.16 4.35 -15.84
CA LEU A 180 11.32 4.37 -14.96
C LEU A 180 12.08 3.05 -15.09
N THR A 181 13.35 3.14 -15.50
CA THR A 181 14.21 1.97 -15.69
C THR A 181 15.58 2.17 -15.03
N ASN A 182 16.12 1.13 -14.39
CA ASN A 182 17.48 1.12 -13.84
C ASN A 182 17.80 2.33 -12.96
N THR A 183 16.92 2.69 -12.03
CA THR A 183 17.06 3.91 -11.24
C THR A 183 17.26 3.59 -9.77
N THR A 184 18.16 4.29 -9.11
CA THR A 184 18.35 4.20 -7.65
C THR A 184 17.80 5.45 -6.98
N ILE A 185 16.97 5.27 -5.95
CA ILE A 185 16.49 6.33 -5.07
C ILE A 185 16.94 5.99 -3.65
N LYS A 186 17.63 6.92 -3.00
CA LYS A 186 18.16 6.73 -1.65
C LYS A 186 17.90 7.94 -0.76
N ASP A 187 17.51 7.69 0.48
CA ASP A 187 17.40 8.71 1.54
C ASP A 187 16.38 9.82 1.19
N SER A 188 15.12 9.43 0.98
CA SER A 188 14.00 10.38 0.83
C SER A 188 13.26 10.61 2.15
N LYS A 189 13.01 11.87 2.49
CA LYS A 189 12.22 12.29 3.66
C LYS A 189 10.70 12.30 3.41
N GLY A 190 10.26 12.01 2.19
CA GLY A 190 8.86 11.78 1.83
C GLY A 190 8.66 10.37 1.28
N PHE A 191 7.87 10.26 0.21
CA PHE A 191 7.78 9.03 -0.57
C PHE A 191 9.00 8.88 -1.50
N GLY A 192 9.37 7.66 -1.86
CA GLY A 192 10.28 7.49 -3.00
C GLY A 192 9.60 7.92 -4.30
N LEU A 193 8.37 7.43 -4.53
CA LEU A 193 7.55 7.82 -5.67
C LEU A 193 6.12 8.16 -5.23
N ASN A 194 5.56 9.23 -5.78
CA ASN A 194 4.14 9.54 -5.71
C ASN A 194 3.51 9.54 -7.11
N LEU A 195 2.58 8.63 -7.34
CA LEU A 195 1.91 8.39 -8.62
C LEU A 195 0.40 8.60 -8.41
N ASN A 196 -0.11 9.75 -8.85
CA ASN A 196 -1.51 10.13 -8.63
C ASN A 196 -2.17 10.52 -9.96
N ASN A 197 -3.16 9.76 -10.41
CA ASN A 197 -3.74 9.92 -11.73
C ASN A 197 -2.64 9.94 -12.80
N ALA A 198 -1.83 8.88 -12.82
CA ALA A 198 -0.66 8.77 -13.68
C ALA A 198 -0.63 7.44 -14.45
N CYS A 199 -0.01 7.45 -15.62
CA CYS A 199 0.36 6.23 -16.35
C CYS A 199 1.81 5.88 -16.02
N PHE A 200 2.10 4.64 -15.63
CA PHE A 200 3.48 4.30 -15.26
C PHE A 200 3.91 2.87 -15.61
N SER A 201 5.23 2.71 -15.79
CA SER A 201 5.91 1.42 -15.81
C SER A 201 7.23 1.56 -15.07
N ILE A 202 7.47 0.70 -14.08
CA ILE A 202 8.67 0.73 -13.24
C ILE A 202 9.39 -0.61 -13.37
N ASN A 203 10.65 -0.56 -13.79
CA ASN A 203 11.48 -1.73 -13.94
C ASN A 203 12.87 -1.48 -13.34
N ASN A 204 13.35 -2.41 -12.51
CA ASN A 204 14.69 -2.31 -11.92
C ASN A 204 14.90 -0.99 -11.14
N LEU A 205 13.95 -0.67 -10.26
CA LEU A 205 14.09 0.40 -9.27
C LEU A 205 14.79 -0.16 -8.03
N LYS A 206 15.79 0.56 -7.51
CA LYS A 206 16.35 0.31 -6.18
C LYS A 206 15.97 1.46 -5.26
N LEU A 207 15.09 1.22 -4.30
CA LEU A 207 14.59 2.22 -3.38
C LEU A 207 15.04 1.87 -1.96
N ILE A 208 15.85 2.75 -1.36
CA ILE A 208 16.46 2.54 -0.05
C ILE A 208 16.18 3.76 0.84
N ASN A 209 15.72 3.55 2.07
CA ASN A 209 15.51 4.58 3.08
C ASN A 209 14.48 5.64 2.65
N THR A 210 13.21 5.39 2.99
CA THR A 210 12.14 6.41 2.97
C THR A 210 11.60 6.61 4.37
N THR A 211 11.14 7.81 4.73
CA THR A 211 10.43 8.02 6.00
C THR A 211 8.94 7.67 5.89
N GLN A 212 8.37 7.75 4.69
CA GLN A 212 6.99 7.37 4.38
C GLN A 212 6.95 6.07 3.54
N ASN A 213 5.86 5.86 2.81
CA ASN A 213 5.76 4.74 1.88
C ASN A 213 6.85 4.80 0.80
N GLY A 214 7.27 3.65 0.28
CA GLY A 214 8.21 3.62 -0.86
C GLY A 214 7.57 4.21 -2.12
N ILE A 215 6.45 3.63 -2.55
CA ILE A 215 5.66 4.06 -3.70
C ILE A 215 4.22 4.26 -3.24
N ASN A 216 3.66 5.42 -3.51
CA ASN A 216 2.25 5.72 -3.35
C ASN A 216 1.56 5.75 -4.73
N ILE A 217 0.49 4.96 -4.89
CA ILE A 217 -0.30 4.84 -6.12
C ILE A 217 -1.75 5.20 -5.78
N TYR A 218 -2.29 6.18 -6.50
CA TYR A 218 -3.65 6.65 -6.32
C TYR A 218 -4.33 6.93 -7.67
N GLN A 219 -5.51 6.34 -7.88
CA GLN A 219 -6.40 6.63 -9.02
C GLN A 219 -5.70 6.63 -10.40
N CYS A 220 -4.83 5.66 -10.68
CA CYS A 220 -4.18 5.55 -11.99
C CYS A 220 -5.14 4.88 -12.99
N GLU A 221 -5.31 5.45 -14.17
CA GLU A 221 -6.36 5.01 -15.10
C GLU A 221 -5.97 3.81 -15.98
N GLN A 222 -4.69 3.43 -15.98
CA GLN A 222 -4.15 2.37 -16.84
C GLN A 222 -3.51 1.24 -16.02
N PRO A 223 -3.65 -0.03 -16.45
CA PRO A 223 -2.88 -1.11 -15.87
C PRO A 223 -1.38 -0.80 -15.93
N ALA A 224 -0.71 -1.02 -14.81
CA ALA A 224 0.71 -0.69 -14.66
C ALA A 224 1.48 -1.86 -14.06
N VAL A 225 2.81 -1.82 -14.20
CA VAL A 225 3.71 -2.85 -13.69
C VAL A 225 4.84 -2.22 -12.88
N ILE A 226 5.13 -2.85 -11.75
CA ILE A 226 6.32 -2.64 -10.93
C ILE A 226 7.05 -3.97 -10.86
N GLN A 227 8.23 -4.02 -11.46
CA GLN A 227 8.95 -5.28 -11.56
C GLN A 227 10.46 -5.20 -11.39
N ASN A 228 11.05 -6.33 -11.02
CA ASN A 228 12.50 -6.51 -10.88
C ASN A 228 13.15 -5.48 -9.94
N SER A 229 12.40 -4.98 -8.95
CA SER A 229 12.80 -3.86 -8.10
C SER A 229 13.15 -4.32 -6.68
N TYR A 230 13.99 -3.55 -6.00
CA TYR A 230 14.46 -3.80 -4.64
C TYR A 230 14.06 -2.66 -3.72
N PHE A 231 13.38 -2.98 -2.62
CA PHE A 231 12.91 -2.05 -1.60
C PHE A 231 13.55 -2.39 -0.27
N GLN A 232 14.15 -1.40 0.39
CA GLN A 232 14.76 -1.58 1.71
C GLN A 232 14.52 -0.40 2.63
N ASN A 233 14.21 -0.69 3.89
CA ASN A 233 14.10 0.31 4.96
C ASN A 233 13.10 1.43 4.63
N THR A 234 11.86 1.07 4.29
CA THR A 234 10.77 2.04 4.14
C THR A 234 10.10 2.27 5.50
N GLY A 235 9.96 3.53 5.91
CA GLY A 235 9.43 3.93 7.22
C GLY A 235 7.93 3.65 7.42
N SER A 236 7.23 3.31 6.35
CA SER A 236 5.86 2.78 6.34
C SER A 236 5.81 1.63 5.32
N SER A 237 4.72 1.50 4.55
CA SER A 237 4.57 0.42 3.57
C SER A 237 5.41 0.64 2.33
N SER A 238 5.99 -0.41 1.74
CA SER A 238 6.84 -0.21 0.54
C SER A 238 6.03 0.18 -0.68
N ILE A 239 4.91 -0.49 -0.97
CA ILE A 239 3.99 -0.13 -2.05
C ILE A 239 2.58 0.01 -1.48
N SER A 240 1.98 1.18 -1.68
CA SER A 240 0.60 1.49 -1.29
C SER A 240 -0.26 1.73 -2.53
N ILE A 241 -1.30 0.93 -2.70
CA ILE A 241 -2.28 1.03 -3.79
C ILE A 241 -3.62 1.45 -3.21
N ILE A 242 -4.14 2.58 -3.64
CA ILE A 242 -5.33 3.21 -3.08
C ILE A 242 -6.27 3.60 -4.23
N ASN A 243 -7.55 3.27 -4.10
CA ASN A 243 -8.58 3.68 -5.06
C ASN A 243 -8.23 3.35 -6.51
N GLN A 244 -7.90 2.08 -6.75
CA GLN A 244 -7.25 1.63 -7.97
C GLN A 244 -8.05 0.54 -8.70
N PHE A 245 -8.99 0.96 -9.54
CA PHE A 245 -9.94 0.05 -10.22
C PHE A 245 -9.34 -0.78 -11.36
N VAL A 246 -8.15 -0.41 -11.85
CA VAL A 246 -7.43 -1.20 -12.87
C VAL A 246 -6.25 -1.95 -12.25
N PRO A 247 -5.97 -3.20 -12.67
CA PRO A 247 -4.97 -4.04 -12.02
C PRO A 247 -3.55 -3.45 -12.05
N ILE A 248 -2.92 -3.38 -10.87
CA ILE A 248 -1.47 -3.13 -10.74
C ILE A 248 -0.75 -4.46 -10.57
N LYS A 249 0.25 -4.69 -11.43
CA LYS A 249 1.11 -5.87 -11.38
C LYS A 249 2.37 -5.57 -10.56
N ILE A 250 2.58 -6.33 -9.48
CA ILE A 250 3.79 -6.25 -8.65
C ILE A 250 4.52 -7.59 -8.76
N ILE A 251 5.58 -7.63 -9.57
CA ILE A 251 6.18 -8.89 -10.02
C ILE A 251 7.70 -8.92 -9.84
N ASN A 252 8.29 -10.02 -9.34
CA ASN A 252 9.74 -10.20 -9.24
C ASN A 252 10.45 -9.12 -8.40
N ASN A 253 9.80 -8.62 -7.34
CA ASN A 253 10.39 -7.61 -6.46
C ASN A 253 10.90 -8.23 -5.17
N VAL A 254 11.86 -7.56 -4.54
CA VAL A 254 12.43 -7.95 -3.24
C VAL A 254 12.16 -6.84 -2.24
N PHE A 255 11.61 -7.21 -1.09
CA PHE A 255 11.28 -6.31 0.02
C PHE A 255 12.03 -6.77 1.28
N GLU A 256 12.89 -5.91 1.83
CA GLU A 256 13.71 -6.25 3.00
C GLU A 256 13.70 -5.15 4.06
N ASP A 257 13.54 -5.52 5.33
CA ASP A 257 13.55 -4.60 6.48
C ASP A 257 12.49 -3.49 6.32
N ILE A 258 11.21 -3.86 6.24
CA ILE A 258 10.10 -2.93 5.98
C ILE A 258 9.30 -2.66 7.27
N HIS A 259 9.17 -1.39 7.65
CA HIS A 259 8.47 -0.97 8.88
C HIS A 259 6.94 -0.98 8.77
N GLY A 260 6.39 -1.04 7.55
CA GLY A 260 4.97 -1.22 7.27
C GLY A 260 4.69 -2.57 6.60
N ASN A 261 3.73 -2.58 5.67
CA ASN A 261 3.50 -3.71 4.78
C ASN A 261 4.49 -3.68 3.60
N ALA A 262 4.90 -4.82 3.05
CA ALA A 262 5.59 -4.77 1.76
C ALA A 262 4.64 -4.23 0.68
N ILE A 263 3.40 -4.72 0.67
CA ILE A 263 2.34 -4.30 -0.25
C ILE A 263 1.04 -4.14 0.53
N ILE A 264 0.40 -2.98 0.40
CA ILE A 264 -0.94 -2.71 0.93
C ILE A 264 -1.86 -2.21 -0.19
N MET A 265 -3.08 -2.74 -0.22
CA MET A 265 -4.14 -2.30 -1.13
C MET A 265 -5.40 -1.96 -0.34
N THR A 266 -6.05 -0.86 -0.68
CA THR A 266 -7.24 -0.37 0.01
C THR A 266 -8.16 0.40 -0.94
N GLU A 267 -9.40 0.67 -0.51
CA GLU A 267 -10.41 1.41 -1.27
C GLU A 267 -10.69 0.81 -2.66
N GLU A 268 -11.26 -0.39 -2.72
CA GLU A 268 -11.72 -1.02 -3.98
C GLU A 268 -10.60 -1.20 -5.03
N SER A 269 -9.36 -1.42 -4.56
CA SER A 269 -8.19 -1.58 -5.42
C SER A 269 -8.04 -2.99 -5.99
N VAL A 270 -7.42 -3.12 -7.17
CA VAL A 270 -7.18 -4.41 -7.84
C VAL A 270 -5.68 -4.66 -8.05
N GLY A 271 -5.19 -5.83 -7.63
CA GLY A 271 -3.77 -6.18 -7.72
C GLY A 271 -3.48 -7.59 -8.22
N TYR A 272 -2.33 -7.74 -8.87
CA TYR A 272 -1.72 -9.02 -9.22
C TYR A 272 -0.30 -9.06 -8.65
N ILE A 273 -0.09 -9.87 -7.61
CA ILE A 273 1.13 -9.87 -6.79
C ILE A 273 1.81 -11.22 -6.96
N ALA A 274 2.88 -11.27 -7.75
CA ALA A 274 3.49 -12.53 -8.13
C ALA A 274 5.02 -12.58 -8.05
N ASN A 275 5.59 -13.72 -7.67
CA ASN A 275 7.04 -13.94 -7.71
C ASN A 275 7.86 -12.92 -6.90
N ASN A 276 7.30 -12.37 -5.83
CA ASN A 276 8.02 -11.44 -4.96
C ASN A 276 8.66 -12.18 -3.78
N ILE A 277 9.75 -11.62 -3.26
CA ILE A 277 10.44 -12.10 -2.07
C ILE A 277 10.28 -11.06 -0.96
N THR A 278 9.83 -11.47 0.22
CA THR A 278 9.76 -10.58 1.39
C THR A 278 10.56 -11.16 2.55
N LYS A 279 11.24 -10.27 3.28
CA LYS A 279 12.08 -10.64 4.42
C LYS A 279 12.04 -9.53 5.47
N LYS A 280 11.71 -9.88 6.72
CA LYS A 280 11.66 -8.94 7.87
C LYS A 280 10.68 -7.79 7.63
N ILE A 281 9.40 -8.09 7.76
CA ILE A 281 8.30 -7.13 7.58
C ILE A 281 7.59 -6.96 8.93
N GLU A 282 7.46 -5.72 9.43
CA GLU A 282 6.85 -5.46 10.74
C GLU A 282 5.32 -5.68 10.76
N PHE A 283 4.67 -5.51 9.61
CA PHE A 283 3.24 -5.77 9.40
C PHE A 283 3.06 -6.95 8.44
N PRO A 284 1.82 -7.28 8.01
CA PRO A 284 1.68 -8.27 6.96
C PRO A 284 2.48 -7.93 5.71
N ALA A 285 3.15 -8.94 5.12
CA ALA A 285 3.84 -8.74 3.86
C ALA A 285 2.87 -8.22 2.79
N VAL A 286 1.69 -8.85 2.69
CA VAL A 286 0.62 -8.40 1.80
C VAL A 286 -0.67 -8.17 2.58
N ALA A 287 -1.24 -6.98 2.43
CA ALA A 287 -2.53 -6.61 3.01
C ALA A 287 -3.54 -6.20 1.93
N VAL A 288 -4.67 -6.91 1.86
CA VAL A 288 -5.80 -6.63 0.95
C VAL A 288 -6.99 -6.15 1.77
N LEU A 289 -7.32 -4.86 1.67
CA LEU A 289 -8.27 -4.21 2.57
C LEU A 289 -9.41 -3.54 1.80
N GLN A 290 -10.52 -3.27 2.49
CA GLN A 290 -11.57 -2.33 2.03
C GLN A 290 -12.06 -2.58 0.59
N LYS A 291 -12.68 -3.73 0.37
CA LYS A 291 -13.23 -4.24 -0.89
C LYS A 291 -12.22 -4.38 -2.02
N SER A 292 -10.92 -4.29 -1.72
CA SER A 292 -9.90 -4.59 -2.71
C SER A 292 -9.95 -6.07 -3.09
N SER A 293 -9.49 -6.36 -4.31
CA SER A 293 -9.38 -7.72 -4.86
C SER A 293 -7.96 -8.01 -5.31
N ALA A 294 -7.49 -9.23 -5.13
CA ALA A 294 -6.17 -9.61 -5.61
C ALA A 294 -5.95 -11.09 -5.86
N MET A 295 -5.03 -11.35 -6.79
CA MET A 295 -4.37 -12.63 -6.94
C MET A 295 -2.95 -12.53 -6.37
N ILE A 296 -2.62 -13.40 -5.43
CA ILE A 296 -1.33 -13.44 -4.74
C ILE A 296 -0.72 -14.82 -4.99
N THR A 297 0.33 -14.90 -5.82
CA THR A 297 0.87 -16.18 -6.27
C THR A 297 2.38 -16.26 -6.36
N GLU A 298 2.96 -17.45 -6.13
CA GLU A 298 4.39 -17.69 -6.35
C GLU A 298 5.32 -16.76 -5.54
N ASN A 299 4.85 -16.19 -4.43
CA ASN A 299 5.69 -15.33 -3.57
C ASN A 299 6.42 -16.18 -2.51
N ASP A 300 7.65 -15.79 -2.15
CA ASP A 300 8.41 -16.33 -1.00
C ASP A 300 8.41 -15.30 0.13
N ILE A 301 7.60 -15.53 1.14
CA ILE A 301 7.33 -14.59 2.23
C ILE A 301 7.95 -15.12 3.52
N SER A 302 8.84 -14.32 4.12
CA SER A 302 9.52 -14.73 5.35
C SER A 302 9.71 -13.60 6.37
N GLY A 303 9.73 -13.98 7.64
CA GLY A 303 10.05 -13.08 8.76
C GLY A 303 9.04 -11.94 8.91
N CYS A 304 7.75 -12.25 9.04
CA CYS A 304 6.72 -11.25 9.32
C CYS A 304 6.44 -11.18 10.83
N SER A 305 6.39 -9.98 11.42
CA SER A 305 5.99 -9.80 12.83
C SER A 305 4.47 -9.86 13.07
N ARG A 306 3.70 -9.97 11.99
CA ARG A 306 2.24 -10.15 11.97
C ARG A 306 1.89 -11.27 11.00
N ALA A 307 0.60 -11.38 10.65
CA ALA A 307 0.17 -12.35 9.66
C ALA A 307 0.95 -12.18 8.35
N ALA A 308 1.38 -13.24 7.67
CA ALA A 308 2.16 -13.06 6.43
C ALA A 308 1.31 -12.43 5.31
N ILE A 309 0.08 -12.89 5.13
CA ILE A 309 -0.92 -12.28 4.24
C ILE A 309 -2.20 -12.00 5.02
N CYS A 310 -2.84 -10.85 4.80
CA CYS A 310 -4.18 -10.61 5.33
C CYS A 310 -5.17 -10.10 4.28
N ALA A 311 -6.42 -10.53 4.41
CA ALA A 311 -7.58 -10.05 3.67
C ALA A 311 -8.62 -9.56 4.67
N ARG A 312 -8.90 -8.26 4.69
CA ARG A 312 -9.81 -7.66 5.67
C ARG A 312 -10.84 -6.78 5.00
N TYR A 313 -12.09 -7.17 5.12
CA TYR A 313 -13.17 -6.56 4.37
C TYR A 313 -12.89 -6.56 2.85
N ALA A 314 -12.19 -7.56 2.34
CA ALA A 314 -11.81 -7.68 0.93
C ALA A 314 -12.98 -8.25 0.10
N GLN A 315 -12.98 -7.97 -1.21
CA GLN A 315 -14.04 -8.46 -2.09
C GLN A 315 -13.75 -9.88 -2.56
N THR A 316 -12.72 -10.08 -3.38
CA THR A 316 -12.29 -11.39 -3.87
C THR A 316 -10.77 -11.52 -3.76
N VAL A 317 -10.29 -12.55 -3.06
CA VAL A 317 -8.85 -12.80 -2.90
C VAL A 317 -8.51 -14.25 -3.19
N GLU A 318 -7.55 -14.48 -4.09
CA GLU A 318 -7.03 -15.80 -4.42
C GLU A 318 -5.54 -15.86 -4.06
N ILE A 319 -5.18 -16.78 -3.17
CA ILE A 319 -3.83 -16.93 -2.60
C ILE A 319 -3.35 -18.32 -2.94
N PHE A 320 -2.38 -18.45 -3.85
CA PHE A 320 -1.96 -19.76 -4.31
C PHE A 320 -0.50 -19.90 -4.68
N LYS A 321 0.08 -21.10 -4.54
CA LYS A 321 1.49 -21.36 -4.88
C LYS A 321 2.49 -20.45 -4.16
N ASN A 322 2.13 -19.87 -3.02
CA ASN A 322 3.06 -19.08 -2.22
C ASN A 322 3.80 -19.99 -1.24
N LYS A 323 5.02 -19.60 -0.91
CA LYS A 323 5.77 -20.15 0.21
C LYS A 323 5.76 -19.10 1.33
N ILE A 324 5.28 -19.48 2.50
CA ILE A 324 5.24 -18.66 3.70
C ILE A 324 6.08 -19.37 4.75
N ASP A 325 7.10 -18.70 5.28
CA ASP A 325 8.04 -19.28 6.25
C ASP A 325 8.37 -18.25 7.34
N GLY A 326 7.76 -18.41 8.53
CA GLY A 326 8.02 -17.53 9.66
C GLY A 326 7.06 -16.34 9.74
N ALA A 327 5.93 -16.54 10.41
CA ALA A 327 5.00 -15.49 10.80
C ALA A 327 4.81 -15.49 12.33
N GLU A 328 5.09 -14.36 12.99
CA GLU A 328 4.92 -14.21 14.45
C GLU A 328 3.43 -14.11 14.89
N ASP A 329 2.49 -14.28 13.94
CA ASP A 329 1.06 -14.42 14.21
C ASP A 329 0.51 -15.59 13.36
N THR A 330 -0.19 -15.31 12.26
CA THR A 330 -0.78 -16.34 11.38
C THR A 330 -0.13 -16.38 10.00
N GLY A 331 -0.17 -17.51 9.30
CA GLY A 331 0.25 -17.55 7.90
C GLY A 331 -0.66 -16.66 7.04
N ILE A 332 -1.96 -16.95 7.05
CA ILE A 332 -2.97 -16.18 6.32
C ILE A 332 -4.13 -15.81 7.27
N SER A 333 -4.45 -14.52 7.35
CA SER A 333 -5.52 -13.99 8.20
C SER A 333 -6.66 -13.39 7.37
N VAL A 334 -7.88 -13.91 7.54
CA VAL A 334 -9.05 -13.45 6.81
C VAL A 334 -10.13 -12.94 7.77
N SER A 335 -10.58 -11.71 7.56
CA SER A 335 -11.66 -11.08 8.33
C SER A 335 -12.65 -10.36 7.43
N ASP A 336 -13.93 -10.37 7.81
CA ASP A 336 -14.98 -9.60 7.13
C ASP A 336 -15.06 -9.83 5.60
N SER A 337 -14.57 -10.97 5.08
CA SER A 337 -14.36 -11.22 3.64
C SER A 337 -15.02 -12.51 3.19
N THR A 338 -15.80 -12.49 2.10
CA THR A 338 -16.71 -13.60 1.74
C THR A 338 -16.31 -14.40 0.50
N ASP A 339 -15.24 -14.05 -0.19
CA ASP A 339 -14.75 -14.80 -1.35
C ASP A 339 -13.21 -14.87 -1.30
N VAL A 340 -12.71 -15.73 -0.41
CA VAL A 340 -11.27 -15.96 -0.25
C VAL A 340 -10.94 -17.44 -0.51
N ARG A 341 -10.05 -17.66 -1.49
CA ARG A 341 -9.62 -18.99 -1.95
C ARG A 341 -8.12 -19.13 -1.70
N ILE A 342 -7.73 -20.15 -0.94
CA ILE A 342 -6.36 -20.42 -0.53
C ILE A 342 -5.98 -21.82 -0.99
N HIS A 343 -5.09 -21.96 -1.95
CA HIS A 343 -4.72 -23.30 -2.46
C HIS A 343 -3.30 -23.46 -2.95
N ASP A 344 -2.78 -24.69 -2.95
CA ASP A 344 -1.43 -25.01 -3.44
C ASP A 344 -0.29 -24.20 -2.74
N ASN A 345 -0.50 -23.69 -1.52
CA ASN A 345 0.54 -22.96 -0.79
C ASN A 345 1.36 -23.90 0.11
N ILE A 346 2.58 -23.49 0.43
CA ILE A 346 3.42 -24.08 1.48
C ILE A 346 3.50 -23.07 2.63
N ILE A 347 2.99 -23.42 3.81
CA ILE A 347 2.90 -22.51 4.97
C ILE A 347 3.58 -23.15 6.17
N MET A 348 4.63 -22.50 6.67
CA MET A 348 5.49 -23.06 7.69
C MET A 348 5.86 -22.06 8.78
N ASN A 349 6.18 -22.60 9.96
CA ASN A 349 6.75 -21.86 11.10
C ASN A 349 5.91 -20.64 11.50
N CYS A 350 4.60 -20.80 11.65
CA CYS A 350 3.72 -19.75 12.17
C CYS A 350 3.58 -19.87 13.69
N LEU A 351 3.29 -18.77 14.39
CA LEU A 351 3.15 -18.79 15.85
C LEU A 351 1.75 -19.22 16.33
N ILE A 352 0.70 -18.75 15.65
CA ILE A 352 -0.69 -18.90 16.10
C ILE A 352 -1.43 -19.91 15.23
N ALA A 353 -1.49 -19.68 13.92
CA ALA A 353 -2.16 -20.60 13.01
C ALA A 353 -1.67 -20.49 11.57
N GLY A 354 -1.83 -21.58 10.80
CA GLY A 354 -1.56 -21.58 9.36
C GLY A 354 -2.54 -20.67 8.62
N VAL A 355 -3.85 -20.88 8.82
CA VAL A 355 -4.92 -20.02 8.30
C VAL A 355 -5.94 -19.72 9.39
N GLU A 356 -6.35 -18.46 9.50
CA GLU A 356 -7.49 -18.06 10.32
C GLU A 356 -8.59 -17.38 9.51
N SER A 357 -9.85 -17.63 9.88
CA SER A 357 -11.05 -17.04 9.32
C SER A 357 -11.96 -16.55 10.45
N TYR A 358 -12.32 -15.27 10.44
CA TYR A 358 -13.18 -14.69 11.46
C TYR A 358 -14.08 -13.56 10.97
N ASN A 359 -15.01 -13.11 11.81
CA ASN A 359 -15.95 -12.02 11.50
C ASN A 359 -16.82 -12.33 10.25
N GLU A 360 -17.56 -13.44 10.30
CA GLU A 360 -18.47 -13.88 9.22
C GLU A 360 -17.79 -14.09 7.86
N SER A 361 -16.46 -14.24 7.84
CA SER A 361 -15.72 -14.55 6.62
C SER A 361 -16.10 -15.92 6.04
N GLN A 362 -15.95 -16.06 4.73
CA GLN A 362 -16.15 -17.31 4.01
C GLN A 362 -14.86 -17.66 3.28
N VAL A 363 -14.20 -18.74 3.72
CA VAL A 363 -12.85 -19.08 3.26
C VAL A 363 -12.80 -20.53 2.78
N THR A 364 -12.19 -20.75 1.62
CA THR A 364 -11.89 -22.08 1.09
C THR A 364 -10.38 -22.33 1.12
N VAL A 365 -9.96 -23.46 1.70
CA VAL A 365 -8.55 -23.83 1.89
C VAL A 365 -8.30 -25.22 1.31
N LYS A 366 -7.63 -25.33 0.16
CA LYS A 366 -7.49 -26.59 -0.57
C LYS A 366 -6.07 -26.93 -1.00
N ASP A 367 -5.68 -28.19 -0.91
CA ASP A 367 -4.43 -28.66 -1.53
C ASP A 367 -3.17 -27.91 -1.05
N ASN A 368 -3.16 -27.40 0.19
CA ASN A 368 -2.00 -26.73 0.77
C ASN A 368 -1.14 -27.71 1.60
N GLU A 369 0.13 -27.36 1.77
CA GLU A 369 1.07 -28.05 2.66
C GLU A 369 1.43 -27.16 3.86
N PHE A 370 1.25 -27.69 5.06
CA PHE A 370 1.54 -27.03 6.33
C PHE A 370 2.60 -27.82 7.10
N ASP A 371 3.59 -27.14 7.65
CA ASP A 371 4.58 -27.72 8.56
C ASP A 371 4.90 -26.74 9.69
N HIS A 372 4.63 -27.12 10.93
CA HIS A 372 4.64 -26.21 12.08
C HIS A 372 3.76 -24.97 11.84
N PRO A 373 2.44 -25.15 11.61
CA PRO A 373 1.52 -24.04 11.40
C PRO A 373 1.23 -23.22 12.67
N GLY A 374 1.92 -23.52 13.78
CA GLY A 374 1.68 -22.95 15.10
C GLY A 374 0.71 -23.79 15.91
N LYS A 375 -0.02 -23.15 16.81
CA LYS A 375 -0.98 -23.83 17.70
C LYS A 375 -2.02 -24.63 16.94
N TYR A 376 -2.55 -24.05 15.86
CA TYR A 376 -3.59 -24.66 15.05
C TYR A 376 -3.24 -24.63 13.57
N CYS A 377 -3.57 -25.67 12.81
CA CYS A 377 -3.51 -25.50 11.35
C CYS A 377 -4.56 -24.49 10.87
N PHE A 378 -5.77 -24.62 11.40
CA PHE A 378 -6.89 -23.74 11.08
C PHE A 378 -7.50 -23.12 12.35
N MET A 379 -7.93 -21.86 12.24
CA MET A 379 -8.80 -21.21 13.23
C MET A 379 -10.05 -20.67 12.55
N CYS A 380 -11.23 -20.99 13.08
CA CYS A 380 -12.49 -20.46 12.57
C CYS A 380 -13.37 -19.97 13.73
N TYR A 381 -13.69 -18.68 13.75
CA TYR A 381 -14.40 -18.08 14.88
C TYR A 381 -15.21 -16.84 14.52
N ALA A 382 -15.94 -16.29 15.49
CA ALA A 382 -16.77 -15.10 15.31
C ALA A 382 -17.69 -15.17 14.07
N GLY A 383 -18.45 -16.26 13.97
CA GLY A 383 -19.45 -16.48 12.90
C GLY A 383 -18.88 -16.82 11.52
N ALA A 384 -17.56 -16.97 11.37
CA ALA A 384 -16.97 -17.33 10.09
C ALA A 384 -17.26 -18.79 9.68
N PHE A 385 -17.07 -19.06 8.39
CA PHE A 385 -17.13 -20.37 7.80
C PHE A 385 -15.81 -20.69 7.08
N LEU A 386 -15.31 -21.91 7.28
CA LEU A 386 -14.09 -22.40 6.64
C LEU A 386 -14.33 -23.77 6.00
N ASN A 387 -14.03 -23.89 4.70
CA ASN A 387 -14.05 -25.15 3.98
C ASN A 387 -12.62 -25.60 3.66
N ALA A 388 -12.08 -26.54 4.43
CA ALA A 388 -10.74 -27.09 4.24
C ALA A 388 -10.77 -28.51 3.69
N SER A 389 -10.15 -28.73 2.53
CA SER A 389 -10.04 -30.07 1.97
C SER A 389 -8.67 -30.40 1.37
N ASN A 390 -8.27 -31.67 1.44
CA ASN A 390 -7.04 -32.17 0.79
C ASN A 390 -5.74 -31.48 1.23
N ASN A 391 -5.69 -30.90 2.43
CA ASN A 391 -4.47 -30.27 2.93
C ASN A 391 -3.57 -31.31 3.60
N LYS A 392 -2.25 -31.16 3.45
CA LYS A 392 -1.23 -31.93 4.17
C LYS A 392 -0.71 -31.09 5.32
N ILE A 393 -0.73 -31.63 6.53
CA ILE A 393 -0.51 -30.88 7.77
C ILE A 393 0.47 -31.67 8.64
N LYS A 394 1.49 -31.00 9.16
CA LYS A 394 2.46 -31.58 10.08
C LYS A 394 2.72 -30.65 11.26
N HIS A 395 2.89 -31.24 12.44
CA HIS A 395 3.32 -30.55 13.66
C HIS A 395 2.48 -29.33 14.10
N PRO A 396 1.13 -29.36 14.09
CA PRO A 396 0.37 -28.35 14.85
C PRO A 396 0.55 -28.59 16.35
N ASP A 397 0.78 -27.53 17.14
CA ASP A 397 1.16 -27.67 18.56
C ASP A 397 -0.01 -28.11 19.47
N GLU A 398 -1.25 -27.69 19.16
CA GLU A 398 -2.43 -27.96 19.98
C GLU A 398 -3.47 -28.85 19.26
N SER A 399 -3.90 -28.47 18.05
CA SER A 399 -4.88 -29.27 17.29
C SER A 399 -4.86 -28.95 15.79
N MET A 400 -5.43 -29.83 14.96
CA MET A 400 -5.61 -29.51 13.53
C MET A 400 -6.51 -28.28 13.35
N ILE A 401 -7.58 -28.13 14.15
CA ILE A 401 -8.42 -26.95 14.10
C ILE A 401 -8.95 -26.47 15.45
N LEU A 402 -8.97 -25.15 15.65
CA LEU A 402 -9.80 -24.48 16.64
C LEU A 402 -11.08 -23.94 15.99
N VAL A 403 -12.25 -24.32 16.51
CA VAL A 403 -13.54 -23.70 16.15
C VAL A 403 -14.21 -23.12 17.39
N SER A 404 -14.56 -21.84 17.37
CA SER A 404 -15.21 -21.19 18.53
C SER A 404 -16.17 -20.08 18.15
N THR A 405 -16.96 -19.58 19.10
CA THR A 405 -17.76 -18.34 18.94
C THR A 405 -18.54 -18.27 17.62
N HIS A 406 -19.38 -19.28 17.40
CA HIS A 406 -20.19 -19.45 16.18
C HIS A 406 -19.41 -19.72 14.89
N GLY A 407 -18.11 -19.99 14.96
CA GLY A 407 -17.33 -20.51 13.84
C GLY A 407 -17.89 -21.84 13.34
N SER A 408 -17.78 -22.09 12.04
CA SER A 408 -18.38 -23.23 11.37
C SER A 408 -17.49 -23.70 10.21
N GLY A 409 -17.70 -24.92 9.73
CA GLY A 409 -16.90 -25.38 8.60
C GLY A 409 -16.99 -26.84 8.23
N ASP A 410 -16.49 -27.11 7.05
CA ASP A 410 -16.33 -28.44 6.48
C ASP A 410 -14.83 -28.76 6.39
N PHE A 411 -14.42 -29.87 7.00
CA PHE A 411 -13.03 -30.32 7.08
C PHE A 411 -12.96 -31.74 6.55
N VAL A 412 -12.54 -31.91 5.30
CA VAL A 412 -12.67 -33.17 4.58
C VAL A 412 -11.36 -33.60 3.94
N GLU A 413 -10.99 -34.88 4.09
CA GLU A 413 -9.82 -35.46 3.38
C GLU A 413 -8.48 -34.76 3.72
N ASN A 414 -8.35 -34.18 4.91
CA ASN A 414 -7.09 -33.58 5.35
C ASN A 414 -6.16 -34.64 5.98
N THR A 415 -4.88 -34.60 5.62
CA THR A 415 -3.85 -35.45 6.22
C THR A 415 -3.09 -34.66 7.28
N CYS A 416 -3.16 -35.05 8.54
CA CYS A 416 -2.49 -34.45 9.67
C CYS A 416 -1.63 -35.51 10.36
N THR A 417 -0.34 -35.22 10.50
CA THR A 417 0.62 -36.08 11.20
C THR A 417 1.27 -35.33 12.35
N GLU A 418 1.76 -36.06 13.36
CA GLU A 418 2.41 -35.47 14.55
C GLU A 418 1.47 -34.59 15.38
N CYS A 419 0.17 -34.91 15.37
CA CYS A 419 -0.85 -34.32 16.23
C CYS A 419 -2.02 -35.31 16.39
N ASP A 420 -2.39 -35.62 17.63
CA ASP A 420 -3.48 -36.56 17.91
C ASP A 420 -4.85 -35.87 18.09
N VAL A 421 -4.89 -34.54 18.03
CA VAL A 421 -6.09 -33.75 18.32
C VAL A 421 -6.68 -33.17 17.03
N GLN A 422 -7.80 -33.73 16.58
CA GLN A 422 -8.49 -33.24 15.39
C GLN A 422 -9.04 -31.83 15.57
N TYR A 423 -9.76 -31.56 16.66
CA TYR A 423 -10.31 -30.23 16.89
C TYR A 423 -10.45 -29.89 18.36
N THR A 424 -10.47 -28.58 18.63
CA THR A 424 -10.73 -27.99 19.94
C THR A 424 -11.68 -26.81 19.82
N GLY A 425 -12.19 -26.35 20.96
CA GLY A 425 -13.02 -25.15 21.06
C GLY A 425 -14.52 -25.44 21.21
N GLU A 426 -15.24 -24.38 21.55
CA GLU A 426 -16.68 -24.40 21.85
C GLU A 426 -17.41 -23.56 20.81
N THR A 427 -18.19 -24.21 19.94
CA THR A 427 -18.92 -23.52 18.87
C THR A 427 -20.39 -23.94 18.77
N THR A 428 -21.25 -22.94 18.62
CA THR A 428 -22.66 -23.11 18.24
C THR A 428 -22.84 -23.28 16.73
N GLY A 429 -21.79 -23.05 15.93
CA GLY A 429 -21.80 -23.21 14.48
C GLY A 429 -21.74 -24.68 14.05
N VAL A 430 -22.13 -24.94 12.81
CA VAL A 430 -22.12 -26.30 12.25
C VAL A 430 -20.69 -26.71 11.90
N ILE A 431 -20.29 -27.91 12.32
CA ILE A 431 -19.03 -28.53 11.96
C ILE A 431 -19.26 -29.89 11.31
N PHE A 432 -18.49 -30.16 10.27
CA PHE A 432 -18.46 -31.45 9.60
C PHE A 432 -17.02 -31.86 9.35
N MET A 433 -16.62 -32.98 9.94
CA MET A 433 -15.26 -33.52 9.84
C MET A 433 -15.32 -34.95 9.32
N ASN A 434 -14.74 -35.19 8.15
CA ASN A 434 -14.85 -36.49 7.49
C ASN A 434 -13.55 -36.87 6.79
N SER A 435 -13.10 -38.11 7.00
CA SER A 435 -11.92 -38.69 6.35
C SER A 435 -10.64 -37.88 6.58
N ASN A 436 -10.50 -37.25 7.76
CA ASN A 436 -9.28 -36.57 8.14
C ASN A 436 -8.35 -37.56 8.85
N SER A 437 -7.35 -38.08 8.12
CA SER A 437 -6.34 -39.01 8.68
C SER A 437 -6.98 -40.19 9.43
N ASN A 438 -6.46 -40.52 10.62
CA ASN A 438 -7.02 -41.56 11.50
C ASN A 438 -7.99 -40.98 12.55
N TYR A 439 -8.43 -39.73 12.41
CA TYR A 439 -9.36 -39.12 13.36
C TYR A 439 -10.78 -39.68 13.21
N GLU A 440 -11.57 -39.57 14.28
CA GLU A 440 -12.98 -39.93 14.27
C GLU A 440 -13.76 -38.97 13.35
N ASN A 441 -14.56 -39.52 12.43
CA ASN A 441 -15.49 -38.73 11.62
C ASN A 441 -16.64 -38.24 12.49
N ILE A 442 -16.86 -36.93 12.53
CA ILE A 442 -17.84 -36.31 13.43
C ILE A 442 -18.60 -35.18 12.74
N THR A 443 -19.83 -34.95 13.21
CA THR A 443 -20.59 -33.75 12.86
C THR A 443 -21.59 -33.40 13.95
N ASN A 444 -21.93 -32.13 14.09
CA ASN A 444 -23.04 -31.67 14.90
C ASN A 444 -24.31 -31.34 14.07
N ASP A 445 -24.30 -31.68 12.78
CA ASP A 445 -25.48 -31.63 11.91
C ASP A 445 -26.10 -33.03 11.79
N GLU A 446 -27.26 -33.23 12.43
CA GLU A 446 -27.99 -34.50 12.41
C GLU A 446 -28.23 -35.00 10.97
N LYS A 447 -28.46 -34.09 10.01
CA LYS A 447 -28.74 -34.44 8.61
C LYS A 447 -27.53 -35.03 7.89
N ARG A 448 -26.32 -34.77 8.40
CA ARG A 448 -25.05 -35.23 7.83
C ARG A 448 -24.46 -36.41 8.62
N SER A 449 -25.06 -36.78 9.74
CA SER A 449 -24.69 -37.96 10.52
C SER A 449 -25.13 -39.27 9.85
N ASN A 450 -24.37 -40.34 10.04
CA ASN A 450 -24.69 -41.69 9.57
C ASN A 450 -23.79 -42.73 10.27
N ASP A 451 -23.90 -44.02 9.90
CA ASP A 451 -23.13 -45.11 10.50
C ASP A 451 -21.60 -44.90 10.49
N LYS A 452 -21.08 -44.06 9.59
CA LYS A 452 -19.64 -43.75 9.46
C LYS A 452 -19.25 -42.37 10.00
N ILE A 453 -20.22 -41.52 10.38
CA ILE A 453 -20.00 -40.15 10.84
C ILE A 453 -20.80 -39.94 12.11
N LYS A 454 -20.09 -39.91 13.23
CA LYS A 454 -20.68 -39.81 14.57
C LYS A 454 -21.29 -38.43 14.79
N PHE A 455 -22.51 -38.43 15.30
CA PHE A 455 -23.14 -37.21 15.77
C PHE A 455 -22.54 -36.78 17.12
N ILE A 456 -22.18 -35.51 17.23
CA ILE A 456 -21.81 -34.86 18.49
C ILE A 456 -22.81 -33.74 18.78
N PRO A 457 -23.36 -33.64 20.01
CA PRO A 457 -24.31 -32.58 20.34
C PRO A 457 -23.67 -31.19 20.12
N PRO A 458 -24.38 -30.23 19.51
CA PRO A 458 -23.92 -28.85 19.41
C PRO A 458 -23.63 -28.26 20.79
N TYR A 459 -22.57 -27.46 20.90
CA TYR A 459 -22.28 -26.74 22.13
C TYR A 459 -23.39 -25.71 22.39
N GLN A 460 -23.86 -25.67 23.63
CA GLN A 460 -24.79 -24.66 24.11
C GLN A 460 -24.00 -23.70 25.01
N ASP A 461 -23.93 -22.42 24.65
CA ASP A 461 -23.24 -21.42 25.46
C ASP A 461 -24.06 -21.10 26.72
N PRO A 462 -23.61 -21.51 27.93
CA PRO A 462 -24.32 -21.21 29.17
C PRO A 462 -24.27 -19.72 29.53
N CYS A 463 -23.42 -18.95 28.84
CA CYS A 463 -23.16 -17.53 29.07
C CYS A 463 -23.52 -16.69 27.85
N GLN A 464 -24.46 -17.16 27.01
CA GLN A 464 -24.88 -16.45 25.80
C GLN A 464 -25.25 -14.99 26.11
N GLY A 465 -24.68 -14.05 25.37
CA GLY A 465 -24.87 -12.61 25.56
C GLY A 465 -24.15 -11.99 26.79
N MET A 466 -23.44 -12.79 27.58
CA MET A 466 -22.66 -12.33 28.74
C MET A 466 -21.21 -12.01 28.36
N CYS A 467 -20.59 -11.13 29.14
CA CYS A 467 -19.19 -10.71 29.02
C CYS A 467 -18.25 -11.93 28.99
N LEU A 468 -17.38 -12.00 27.98
CA LEU A 468 -16.44 -13.11 27.82
C LEU A 468 -15.39 -13.20 28.95
N LYS A 469 -15.11 -12.08 29.62
CA LYS A 469 -14.12 -12.02 30.72
C LYS A 469 -14.71 -12.48 32.06
N CYS A 470 -15.84 -11.90 32.50
CA CYS A 470 -16.42 -12.22 33.82
C CYS A 470 -17.53 -13.27 33.79
N ARG A 471 -18.11 -13.55 32.62
CA ARG A 471 -19.24 -14.47 32.40
C ARG A 471 -20.49 -14.18 33.25
N LYS A 472 -20.63 -12.96 33.77
CA LYS A 472 -21.68 -12.58 34.74
C LYS A 472 -22.59 -11.43 34.32
N LYS A 473 -22.08 -10.50 33.53
CA LYS A 473 -22.77 -9.26 33.15
C LYS A 473 -22.97 -9.20 31.63
N PRO A 474 -24.03 -8.55 31.13
CA PRO A 474 -24.26 -8.43 29.70
C PRO A 474 -23.14 -7.65 29.00
N ARG A 475 -22.94 -7.95 27.72
CA ARG A 475 -21.99 -7.23 26.84
C ARG A 475 -22.57 -5.86 26.49
N THR A 476 -21.91 -4.78 26.88
CA THR A 476 -22.46 -3.41 26.72
C THR A 476 -21.54 -2.46 25.96
N ARG A 477 -20.30 -2.85 25.68
CA ARG A 477 -19.27 -1.97 25.12
C ARG A 477 -18.62 -2.55 23.88
N PHE A 478 -18.43 -1.71 22.87
CA PHE A 478 -17.59 -1.98 21.70
C PHE A 478 -16.14 -1.67 22.03
N LEU A 479 -15.24 -2.60 21.75
CA LEU A 479 -13.80 -2.42 21.89
C LEU A 479 -13.24 -1.65 20.69
N VAL A 480 -12.33 -0.70 20.93
CA VAL A 480 -11.68 0.10 19.88
C VAL A 480 -10.22 -0.38 19.74
N PRO A 481 -9.73 -0.65 18.51
CA PRO A 481 -10.36 -0.37 17.21
C PRO A 481 -11.11 -1.55 16.58
N CYS A 482 -11.15 -2.72 17.21
CA CYS A 482 -11.66 -3.93 16.54
C CYS A 482 -13.17 -3.96 16.33
N GLY A 483 -13.95 -3.25 17.14
CA GLY A 483 -15.42 -3.21 17.07
C GLY A 483 -16.11 -4.42 17.70
N HIS A 484 -15.39 -5.33 18.35
CA HIS A 484 -16.02 -6.46 19.04
C HIS A 484 -16.77 -6.01 20.31
N LYS A 485 -18.04 -6.39 20.43
CA LYS A 485 -18.87 -6.11 21.61
C LYS A 485 -18.89 -7.30 22.56
N ILE A 486 -17.79 -7.53 23.27
CA ILE A 486 -17.57 -8.78 24.04
C ILE A 486 -17.42 -8.61 25.55
N PHE A 487 -17.27 -7.39 26.05
CA PHE A 487 -17.09 -7.11 27.47
C PHE A 487 -18.26 -6.32 28.06
N CYS A 488 -18.46 -6.48 29.38
CA CYS A 488 -19.21 -5.53 30.19
C CYS A 488 -18.35 -4.29 30.46
N ASP A 489 -18.97 -3.25 31.02
CA ASP A 489 -18.30 -1.97 31.29
C ASP A 489 -17.06 -2.11 32.18
N GLU A 490 -17.15 -2.83 33.30
CA GLU A 490 -16.02 -2.93 34.24
C GLU A 490 -14.86 -3.74 33.67
N CYS A 491 -15.16 -4.84 32.97
CA CYS A 491 -14.13 -5.65 32.31
C CYS A 491 -13.46 -4.90 31.16
N GLY A 492 -14.20 -4.06 30.42
CA GLY A 492 -13.64 -3.20 29.38
C GLY A 492 -12.70 -2.13 29.95
N GLN A 493 -13.09 -1.49 31.05
CA GLN A 493 -12.24 -0.54 31.77
C GLN A 493 -10.94 -1.19 32.27
N GLU A 494 -11.05 -2.36 32.89
CA GLU A 494 -9.91 -3.13 33.35
C GLU A 494 -8.99 -3.53 32.20
N ALA A 495 -9.56 -4.00 31.08
CA ALA A 495 -8.79 -4.41 29.91
C ALA A 495 -7.99 -3.25 29.31
N VAL A 496 -8.59 -2.06 29.16
CA VAL A 496 -7.87 -0.85 28.71
C VAL A 496 -6.79 -0.45 29.70
N LYS A 497 -7.10 -0.42 30.99
CA LYS A 497 -6.14 -0.06 32.06
C LYS A 497 -4.91 -0.97 32.05
N ASN A 498 -5.10 -2.25 31.76
CA ASN A 498 -4.05 -3.26 31.74
C ASN A 498 -3.34 -3.38 30.37
N GLY A 499 -3.76 -2.64 29.35
CA GLY A 499 -3.22 -2.76 27.99
C GLY A 499 -3.49 -4.14 27.36
N GLU A 500 -4.62 -4.76 27.69
CA GLU A 500 -5.01 -6.06 27.18
C GLU A 500 -5.36 -6.02 25.68
N SER A 501 -5.29 -7.18 25.03
CA SER A 501 -5.77 -7.37 23.66
C SER A 501 -7.14 -8.05 23.65
N CYS A 502 -7.92 -7.81 22.61
CA CYS A 502 -9.21 -8.45 22.39
C CYS A 502 -9.01 -9.98 22.34
N PRO A 503 -9.66 -10.78 23.21
CA PRO A 503 -9.50 -12.23 23.19
C PRO A 503 -10.06 -12.91 21.93
N LEU A 504 -10.87 -12.22 21.12
CA LEU A 504 -11.35 -12.74 19.84
C LEU A 504 -10.33 -12.53 18.72
N CYS A 505 -9.96 -11.28 18.44
CA CYS A 505 -9.14 -10.94 17.27
C CYS A 505 -7.69 -10.56 17.59
N ARG A 506 -7.30 -10.58 18.88
CA ARG A 506 -5.95 -10.28 19.36
C ARG A 506 -5.47 -8.85 19.10
N PHE A 507 -6.37 -7.94 18.70
CA PHE A 507 -6.03 -6.53 18.52
C PHE A 507 -5.91 -5.82 19.89
N PRO A 508 -4.95 -4.92 20.08
CA PRO A 508 -4.85 -4.11 21.29
C PRO A 508 -6.14 -3.32 21.56
N ILE A 509 -6.59 -3.31 22.82
CA ILE A 509 -7.79 -2.57 23.23
C ILE A 509 -7.35 -1.17 23.66
N ALA A 510 -7.41 -0.21 22.74
CA ALA A 510 -7.00 1.17 23.00
C ALA A 510 -8.03 1.94 23.83
N SER A 511 -9.32 1.68 23.59
CA SER A 511 -10.43 2.25 24.34
C SER A 511 -11.69 1.40 24.18
N PHE A 512 -12.79 1.80 24.78
CA PHE A 512 -14.10 1.17 24.60
C PHE A 512 -15.20 2.23 24.57
N THR A 513 -16.33 1.93 23.92
CA THR A 513 -17.45 2.87 23.77
C THR A 513 -18.81 2.18 23.88
N CYS A 514 -19.84 2.94 24.26
CA CYS A 514 -21.24 2.50 24.27
C CYS A 514 -21.81 2.48 22.86
N SER A 515 -22.93 1.78 22.68
CA SER A 515 -23.77 1.94 21.48
C SER A 515 -24.62 3.20 21.63
N TYR A 516 -24.62 4.07 20.63
CA TYR A 516 -25.53 5.22 20.53
C TYR A 516 -26.33 5.09 19.24
N THR A 517 -27.58 4.64 19.32
CA THR A 517 -28.45 4.43 18.14
C THR A 517 -29.11 5.74 17.73
N SER A 518 -29.12 6.07 16.44
CA SER A 518 -29.76 7.28 15.88
C SER A 518 -31.23 7.11 15.47
N THR A 519 -31.84 5.95 15.72
CA THR A 519 -33.22 5.67 15.30
C THR A 519 -34.23 6.32 16.25
N TRP A 520 -35.28 6.92 15.69
CA TRP A 520 -36.40 7.50 16.43
C TRP A 520 -37.49 6.46 16.78
N ASP A 521 -37.39 5.26 16.19
CA ASP A 521 -38.30 4.14 16.38
C ASP A 521 -37.44 2.91 16.71
N ASP A 522 -37.60 2.35 17.92
CA ASP A 522 -36.78 1.23 18.42
C ASP A 522 -37.05 -0.09 17.67
N ASP A 523 -38.13 -0.18 16.89
CA ASP A 523 -38.57 -1.41 16.21
C ASP A 523 -38.07 -1.57 14.76
N SER A 524 -37.64 -0.48 14.09
CA SER A 524 -37.12 -0.59 12.72
C SER A 524 -35.60 -0.74 12.75
N ASN A 525 -35.07 -1.95 12.54
CA ASN A 525 -33.62 -2.21 12.41
C ASN A 525 -33.04 -1.65 11.08
N LEU A 526 -33.64 -0.59 10.53
CA LEU A 526 -33.32 -0.01 9.23
C LEU A 526 -32.33 1.15 9.37
N CYS A 527 -31.48 1.31 8.36
CA CYS A 527 -30.50 2.38 8.28
C CYS A 527 -31.18 3.76 8.26
N SER A 528 -30.74 4.65 9.16
CA SER A 528 -31.28 6.02 9.25
C SER A 528 -31.00 6.91 8.01
N ILE A 529 -30.11 6.49 7.09
CA ILE A 529 -29.80 7.24 5.86
C ILE A 529 -30.67 6.76 4.69
N CYS A 530 -30.69 5.46 4.40
CA CYS A 530 -31.45 4.94 3.24
C CYS A 530 -32.85 4.46 3.57
N ALA A 531 -33.17 4.16 4.83
CA ALA A 531 -34.41 3.51 5.26
C ALA A 531 -34.77 2.20 4.51
N GLU A 532 -33.78 1.58 3.87
CA GLU A 532 -33.95 0.37 3.04
C GLU A 532 -33.16 -0.82 3.60
N ASN A 533 -31.86 -0.62 3.84
CA ASN A 533 -30.96 -1.69 4.30
C ASN A 533 -30.96 -1.78 5.83
N GLU A 534 -30.69 -2.97 6.37
CA GLU A 534 -30.51 -3.16 7.81
C GLU A 534 -29.29 -2.38 8.35
N ALA A 535 -29.42 -1.86 9.57
CA ALA A 535 -28.34 -1.20 10.27
C ALA A 535 -27.36 -2.24 10.84
N ASP A 536 -26.17 -2.34 10.25
CA ASP A 536 -25.19 -3.39 10.52
C ASP A 536 -23.80 -2.86 10.91
N VAL A 537 -23.64 -1.54 11.16
CA VAL A 537 -22.33 -0.96 11.51
C VAL A 537 -22.33 -0.15 12.80
N VAL A 538 -21.16 -0.15 13.43
CA VAL A 538 -20.75 0.78 14.47
C VAL A 538 -19.65 1.69 13.93
N ILE A 539 -19.75 2.97 14.23
CA ILE A 539 -18.72 3.96 13.91
C ILE A 539 -17.86 4.16 15.14
N LEU A 540 -16.57 3.91 15.02
CA LEU A 540 -15.59 4.06 16.08
C LEU A 540 -14.75 5.33 15.84
N PRO A 541 -14.26 6.00 16.90
CA PRO A 541 -14.41 5.63 18.30
C PRO A 541 -15.69 6.15 18.97
N CYS A 542 -16.61 6.82 18.25
CA CYS A 542 -17.78 7.46 18.88
C CYS A 542 -18.87 6.48 19.33
N GLY A 543 -18.94 5.27 18.78
CA GLY A 543 -19.93 4.25 19.15
C GLY A 543 -21.31 4.44 18.51
N HIS A 544 -21.45 5.33 17.53
CA HIS A 544 -22.74 5.53 16.85
C HIS A 544 -23.10 4.32 15.99
N THR A 545 -24.37 3.92 16.07
CA THR A 545 -24.97 2.78 15.36
C THR A 545 -26.29 3.23 14.71
N GLY A 546 -26.97 2.35 13.96
CA GLY A 546 -28.22 2.70 13.25
C GLY A 546 -28.03 3.03 11.77
N LEU A 547 -26.87 2.69 11.19
CA LEU A 547 -26.54 2.91 9.78
C LEU A 547 -26.14 1.60 9.12
N CYS A 548 -26.38 1.44 7.81
CA CYS A 548 -25.89 0.30 7.05
C CYS A 548 -24.47 0.56 6.51
N SER A 549 -23.73 -0.51 6.25
CA SER A 549 -22.36 -0.46 5.74
C SER A 549 -22.26 0.29 4.42
N LYS A 550 -23.25 0.12 3.53
CA LYS A 550 -23.27 0.78 2.22
C LYS A 550 -23.34 2.30 2.34
N CYS A 551 -24.24 2.84 3.16
CA CYS A 551 -24.36 4.29 3.35
C CYS A 551 -23.13 4.89 4.05
N VAL A 552 -22.59 4.18 5.05
CA VAL A 552 -21.43 4.68 5.80
C VAL A 552 -20.14 4.63 4.96
N GLN A 553 -20.01 3.67 4.05
CA GLN A 553 -18.89 3.63 3.09
C GLN A 553 -18.94 4.79 2.12
N ASN A 554 -20.09 5.04 1.52
CA ASN A 554 -20.27 6.20 0.64
C ASN A 554 -20.00 7.52 1.38
N TRP A 555 -20.22 7.56 2.69
CA TRP A 555 -19.85 8.72 3.50
C TRP A 555 -18.33 8.82 3.66
N PHE A 556 -17.67 7.71 4.03
CA PHE A 556 -16.23 7.67 4.28
C PHE A 556 -15.35 7.78 3.02
N SER A 557 -15.92 7.66 1.82
CA SER A 557 -15.18 7.93 0.57
C SER A 557 -14.84 9.42 0.38
N GLU A 558 -15.57 10.32 1.04
CA GLU A 558 -15.40 11.77 0.90
C GLU A 558 -15.14 12.48 2.24
N ASN A 559 -15.34 11.79 3.37
CA ASN A 559 -15.28 12.36 4.71
C ASN A 559 -14.49 11.44 5.64
N ASN A 560 -13.86 11.98 6.67
CA ASN A 560 -13.22 11.20 7.75
C ASN A 560 -13.97 11.33 9.09
N THR A 561 -15.24 11.75 9.05
CA THR A 561 -16.04 12.06 10.24
C THR A 561 -17.21 11.11 10.42
N CYS A 562 -17.72 10.96 11.64
CA CYS A 562 -19.00 10.27 11.86
C CYS A 562 -20.16 11.04 11.20
N PRO A 563 -21.06 10.40 10.41
CA PRO A 563 -22.22 11.06 9.80
C PRO A 563 -23.20 11.66 10.83
N ILE A 564 -23.20 11.15 12.06
CA ILE A 564 -24.14 11.52 13.12
C ILE A 564 -23.56 12.65 13.97
N CYS A 565 -22.40 12.42 14.62
CA CYS A 565 -21.84 13.40 15.56
C CYS A 565 -20.67 14.23 15.02
N ARG A 566 -20.27 14.01 13.75
CA ARG A 566 -19.15 14.71 13.09
C ARG A 566 -17.79 14.54 13.76
N LYS A 567 -17.63 13.59 14.70
CA LYS A 567 -16.33 13.28 15.29
C LYS A 567 -15.33 12.89 14.18
N GLU A 568 -14.19 13.54 14.15
CA GLU A 568 -13.09 13.28 13.21
C GLU A 568 -12.41 11.93 13.48
N GLU A 569 -11.59 11.50 12.52
CA GLU A 569 -10.84 10.23 12.55
C GLU A 569 -11.74 9.02 12.85
N SER A 570 -12.98 9.08 12.37
CA SER A 570 -13.93 8.00 12.55
C SER A 570 -13.77 6.95 11.46
N PHE A 571 -14.07 5.70 11.79
CA PHE A 571 -14.10 4.59 10.83
C PHE A 571 -15.24 3.64 11.19
N MET A 572 -15.72 2.87 10.21
CA MET A 572 -16.77 1.88 10.44
C MET A 572 -16.22 0.49 10.75
N LYS A 573 -16.98 -0.25 11.56
CA LYS A 573 -16.86 -1.70 11.73
C LYS A 573 -18.23 -2.33 11.59
N LYS A 574 -18.31 -3.48 10.92
CA LYS A 574 -19.52 -4.30 10.95
C LYS A 574 -19.75 -4.80 12.38
N ILE A 575 -21.01 -4.80 12.79
CA ILE A 575 -21.42 -5.34 14.08
C ILE A 575 -21.66 -6.83 13.88
N HIS A 576 -20.78 -7.63 14.48
CA HIS A 576 -21.03 -9.04 14.64
C HIS A 576 -21.63 -9.25 16.03
N SER A 577 -22.89 -9.67 16.09
CA SER A 577 -23.66 -9.82 17.34
C SER A 577 -24.02 -11.27 17.65
N ASN A 578 -23.88 -12.17 16.67
CA ASN A 578 -24.27 -13.58 16.75
C ASN A 578 -23.10 -14.47 17.20
N PHE A 579 -22.59 -14.26 18.40
CA PHE A 579 -21.64 -15.19 19.02
C PHE A 579 -21.80 -15.34 20.53
#